data_AF-A0A438GJ14-F1
#
_entry.id   AF-A0A438GJ14-F1
#
_cell.length_a   1.000
_cell.length_b   1.000
_cell.length_c   1.000
_cell.angle_alpha   90.00
_cell.angle_beta   90.00
_cell.angle_gamma   90.00
#
_symmetry.space_group_name_H-M   'P 1'
#
loop_
_entity.id
_entity.type
_entity.pdbx_description
1 polymer ?
#
loop_
_entity_poly.entity_id
_entity_poly.type
_entity_poly.pdbx_seq_one_letter_code
_entity_poly.pdbx_strand_id
1 'polypeptide(L)'
;MHWLVQIALYNDHLVSNLQCFDNTFVYALDSYLHYIRGDDDGMEAVDREFMGKLERERDAVAEGVKALEKEVAEREGRLEELRLGPSAKEVVEKERGVLEEDVKKFHAIIAEFSGRIASVEKILEEKEKELGVKVEENNRICEENEELKKRVELQTFNARDAERMKRELQAVERDITEAEVARNGWEEKSWDLDTTIGHKFKELEALSIECNQALRSEHALEAWLKRLKLGNGLQYVLNAKGSSPAEVLGIDYESTLKPALDSFADDINKSSMSKLEELISLQQQSVENAAKIEAKRNRLAALQSSSDEGVNRSSRIFTLFS
;
A
#
# COMPACT_ATOMS: atom_id res chain seq x y z
N MET A 1 50.82 113.62 28.03
CA MET A 1 51.78 112.49 27.94
C MET A 1 52.62 112.51 26.66
N HIS A 2 52.10 112.89 25.47
CA HIS A 2 52.90 112.96 24.22
C HIS A 2 54.17 113.84 24.31
N TRP A 3 54.12 114.98 25.00
CA TRP A 3 55.26 115.88 25.14
C TRP A 3 56.43 115.25 25.92
N LEU A 4 56.16 114.33 26.86
CA LEU A 4 57.20 113.61 27.60
C LEU A 4 57.95 112.60 26.72
N VAL A 5 57.25 111.94 25.78
CA VAL A 5 57.87 111.00 24.82
C VAL A 5 58.73 111.73 23.79
N GLN A 6 58.31 112.92 23.35
CA GLN A 6 59.13 113.77 22.48
C GLN A 6 60.40 114.27 23.18
N ILE A 7 60.32 114.63 24.46
CA ILE A 7 61.50 114.99 25.26
C ILE A 7 62.41 113.78 25.47
N ALA A 8 61.85 112.59 25.73
CA ALA A 8 62.64 111.37 25.84
C ALA A 8 63.36 111.03 24.53
N LEU A 9 62.65 111.04 23.39
CA LEU A 9 63.25 110.81 22.06
C LEU A 9 64.29 111.88 21.69
N TYR A 10 64.04 113.15 22.01
CA TYR A 10 65.01 114.23 21.78
C TYR A 10 66.27 114.06 22.64
N ASN A 11 66.10 113.68 23.92
CA ASN A 11 67.23 113.37 24.80
C ASN A 11 68.00 112.13 24.35
N ASP A 12 67.31 111.08 23.90
CA ASP A 12 67.96 109.85 23.43
C ASP A 12 68.73 110.09 22.13
N HIS A 13 68.20 110.93 21.24
CA HIS A 13 68.91 111.38 20.04
C HIS A 13 70.11 112.26 20.39
N LEU A 14 70.01 113.16 21.38
CA LEU A 14 71.12 113.98 21.87
C LEU A 14 72.22 113.14 22.51
N VAL A 15 71.86 112.17 23.36
CA VAL A 15 72.82 111.26 24.02
C VAL A 15 73.52 110.38 22.99
N SER A 16 72.77 109.87 22.00
CA SER A 16 73.31 109.06 20.90
C SER A 16 74.21 109.88 19.96
N ASN A 17 73.92 111.17 19.77
CA ASN A 17 74.74 112.06 18.94
C ASN A 17 76.00 112.55 19.70
N LEU A 18 75.92 112.81 21.02
CA LEU A 18 77.07 113.17 21.85
C LEU A 18 78.16 112.07 21.87
N GLN A 19 77.78 110.79 21.84
CA GLN A 19 78.75 109.68 21.81
C GLN A 19 79.64 109.66 20.56
N CYS A 20 79.18 110.22 19.43
CA CYS A 20 79.98 110.36 18.21
C CYS A 20 80.92 111.58 18.27
N PHE A 21 80.51 112.64 18.98
CA PHE A 21 81.34 113.82 19.18
C PHE A 21 82.48 113.58 20.18
N ASP A 22 82.37 112.62 21.10
CA ASP A 22 83.27 112.47 22.24
C ASP A 22 84.75 112.24 21.84
N ASN A 23 85.03 111.31 20.90
CA ASN A 23 86.42 110.97 20.55
C ASN A 23 87.10 112.02 19.66
N THR A 24 86.41 112.53 18.64
CA THR A 24 86.96 113.52 17.70
C THR A 24 87.10 114.90 18.33
N PHE A 25 86.18 115.24 19.24
CA PHE A 25 86.24 116.49 19.99
C PHE A 25 87.37 116.48 21.01
N VAL A 26 87.56 115.37 21.76
CA VAL A 26 88.70 115.23 22.70
C VAL A 26 90.03 115.30 21.95
N TYR A 27 90.16 114.61 20.80
CA TYR A 27 91.34 114.70 19.95
C TYR A 27 91.64 116.16 19.53
N ALA A 28 90.64 116.85 18.96
CA ALA A 28 90.83 118.24 18.53
C ALA A 28 91.22 119.16 19.70
N LEU A 29 90.61 118.99 20.87
CA LEU A 29 90.85 119.81 22.05
C LEU A 29 92.26 119.61 22.61
N ASP A 30 92.73 118.36 22.74
CA ASP A 30 94.08 118.05 23.18
C ASP A 30 95.13 118.49 22.16
N SER A 31 94.89 118.29 20.85
CA SER A 31 95.77 118.80 19.79
C SER A 31 95.93 120.33 19.87
N TYR A 32 94.83 121.07 20.08
CA TYR A 32 94.90 122.52 20.28
C TYR A 32 95.62 122.91 21.58
N LEU A 33 95.44 122.16 22.68
CA LEU A 33 96.15 122.39 23.94
C LEU A 33 97.66 122.18 23.82
N HIS A 34 98.11 121.11 23.14
CA HIS A 34 99.53 120.86 22.88
C HIS A 34 100.12 121.92 21.95
N TYR A 35 99.40 122.32 20.90
CA TYR A 35 99.80 123.40 20.00
C TYR A 35 100.03 124.73 20.72
N ILE A 36 99.11 125.15 21.59
CA ILE A 36 99.25 126.41 22.38
C ILE A 36 100.44 126.33 23.33
N ARG A 37 100.77 125.14 23.85
CA ARG A 37 101.90 124.91 24.76
C ARG A 37 103.25 124.74 24.05
N GLY A 38 103.27 124.60 22.72
CA GLY A 38 104.48 124.35 21.92
C GLY A 38 105.09 122.96 22.17
N ASP A 39 104.25 121.98 22.54
CA ASP A 39 104.64 120.61 22.87
C ASP A 39 104.39 119.69 21.66
N ASP A 40 105.30 119.73 20.69
CA ASP A 40 105.21 118.98 19.42
C ASP A 40 105.25 117.45 19.66
N ASP A 41 106.03 116.99 20.64
CA ASP A 41 106.11 115.56 21.01
C ASP A 41 104.77 115.06 21.57
N GLY A 42 104.07 115.89 22.36
CA GLY A 42 102.72 115.61 22.85
C GLY A 42 101.69 115.53 21.72
N MET A 43 101.78 116.42 20.72
CA MET A 43 100.90 116.39 19.55
C MET A 43 101.06 115.10 18.74
N GLU A 44 102.30 114.68 18.47
CA GLU A 44 102.55 113.45 17.70
C GLU A 44 102.09 112.19 18.44
N ALA A 45 102.13 112.19 19.78
CA ALA A 45 101.58 111.12 20.60
C ALA A 45 100.05 111.04 20.47
N VAL A 46 99.36 112.18 20.53
CA VAL A 46 97.89 112.27 20.36
C VAL A 46 97.47 111.83 18.95
N ASP A 47 98.20 112.24 17.91
CA ASP A 47 97.95 111.80 16.52
C ASP A 47 98.11 110.29 16.35
N ARG A 48 99.19 109.72 16.91
CA ARG A 48 99.47 108.28 16.84
C ARG A 48 98.41 107.47 17.60
N GLU A 49 97.98 107.95 18.75
CA GLU A 49 96.92 107.32 19.53
C GLU A 49 95.57 107.36 18.79
N PHE A 50 95.21 108.52 18.23
CA PHE A 50 93.97 108.69 17.48
C PHE A 50 93.94 107.86 16.19
N MET A 51 95.01 107.88 15.40
CA MET A 51 95.14 107.06 14.19
C MET A 51 95.15 105.57 14.53
N GLY A 52 95.86 105.16 15.59
CA GLY A 52 95.82 103.78 16.05
C GLY A 52 94.41 103.36 16.50
N LYS A 53 93.63 104.27 17.09
CA LYS A 53 92.24 104.01 17.48
C LYS A 53 91.35 103.82 16.24
N LEU A 54 91.47 104.70 15.25
CA LEU A 54 90.76 104.60 13.98
C LEU A 54 91.11 103.31 13.21
N GLU A 55 92.38 102.91 13.19
CA GLU A 55 92.79 101.66 12.53
C GLU A 55 92.20 100.43 13.23
N ARG A 56 92.20 100.40 14.57
CA ARG A 56 91.56 99.33 15.34
C ARG A 56 90.05 99.29 15.12
N GLU A 57 89.39 100.46 15.07
CA GLU A 57 87.96 100.55 14.75
C GLU A 57 87.69 100.07 13.31
N ARG A 58 88.52 100.45 12.34
CA ARG A 58 88.42 99.99 10.94
C ARG A 58 88.63 98.48 10.82
N ASP A 59 89.63 97.91 11.48
CA ASP A 59 89.87 96.47 11.50
C ASP A 59 88.72 95.73 12.21
N ALA A 60 88.20 96.26 13.32
CA ALA A 60 87.05 95.70 14.01
C ALA A 60 85.79 95.71 13.13
N VAL A 61 85.55 96.79 12.38
CA VAL A 61 84.46 96.88 11.42
C VAL A 61 84.66 95.92 10.25
N ALA A 62 85.88 95.81 9.69
CA ALA A 62 86.17 94.91 8.58
C ALA A 62 85.99 93.43 8.98
N GLU A 63 86.43 93.03 10.17
CA GLU A 63 86.16 91.70 10.71
C GLU A 63 84.68 91.49 11.00
N GLY A 64 83.97 92.52 11.48
CA GLY A 64 82.52 92.52 11.62
C GLY A 64 81.80 92.30 10.29
N VAL A 65 82.25 92.94 9.21
CA VAL A 65 81.70 92.75 7.85
C VAL A 65 81.94 91.34 7.36
N LYS A 66 83.15 90.79 7.49
CA LYS A 66 83.43 89.40 7.08
C LYS A 66 82.59 88.39 7.87
N ALA A 67 82.40 88.62 9.17
CA ALA A 67 81.55 87.78 10.00
C ALA A 67 80.09 87.84 9.53
N LEU A 68 79.58 89.04 9.22
CA LEU A 68 78.26 89.22 8.65
C LEU A 68 78.11 88.57 7.27
N GLU A 69 79.08 88.72 6.37
CA GLU A 69 79.06 88.06 5.04
C GLU A 69 78.98 86.54 5.17
N LYS A 70 79.73 85.96 6.11
CA LYS A 70 79.65 84.52 6.42
C LYS A 70 78.28 84.14 6.97
N GLU A 71 77.71 84.95 7.86
CA GLU A 71 76.35 84.73 8.36
C GLU A 71 75.32 84.84 7.22
N VAL A 72 75.43 85.83 6.34
CA VAL A 72 74.53 85.97 5.18
C VAL A 72 74.62 84.75 4.27
N ALA A 73 75.82 84.31 3.90
CA ALA A 73 76.00 83.12 3.05
C ALA A 73 75.41 81.85 3.70
N GLU A 74 75.59 81.69 5.02
CA GLU A 74 74.99 80.58 5.76
C GLU A 74 73.45 80.68 5.79
N ARG A 75 72.90 81.89 5.97
CA ARG A 75 71.45 82.14 5.98
C ARG A 75 70.84 81.90 4.61
N GLU A 76 71.49 82.35 3.54
CA GLU A 76 71.07 82.12 2.15
C GLU A 76 71.12 80.64 1.80
N GLY A 77 72.16 79.92 2.20
CA GLY A 77 72.26 78.47 2.03
C GLY A 77 71.12 77.73 2.72
N ARG A 78 70.81 78.09 3.97
CA ARG A 78 69.65 77.54 4.72
C ARG A 78 68.32 77.90 4.06
N LEU A 79 68.20 79.10 3.47
CA LEU A 79 66.99 79.53 2.77
C LEU A 79 66.77 78.72 1.48
N GLU A 80 67.83 78.48 0.70
CA GLU A 80 67.73 77.68 -0.51
C GLU A 80 67.46 76.19 -0.21
N GLU A 81 68.03 75.65 0.88
CA GLU A 81 67.71 74.30 1.36
C GLU A 81 66.23 74.18 1.76
N LEU A 82 65.68 75.17 2.48
CA LEU A 82 64.25 75.23 2.80
C LEU A 82 63.36 75.45 1.57
N ARG A 83 63.88 76.06 0.51
CA ARG A 83 63.15 76.32 -0.75
C ARG A 83 63.09 75.10 -1.66
N LEU A 84 64.18 74.34 -1.74
CA LEU A 84 64.28 73.13 -2.57
C LEU A 84 63.71 71.90 -1.86
N GLY A 85 63.74 71.87 -0.52
CA GLY A 85 63.14 70.82 0.28
C GLY A 85 61.61 70.80 0.18
N PRO A 86 60.96 69.62 0.29
CA PRO A 86 59.51 69.55 0.43
C PRO A 86 59.07 70.37 1.64
N SER A 87 58.06 71.22 1.47
CA SER A 87 57.51 71.93 2.61
C SER A 87 56.96 70.91 3.62
N ALA A 88 57.18 71.15 4.92
CA ALA A 88 56.55 70.34 5.98
C ALA A 88 55.03 70.20 5.77
N LYS A 89 54.40 71.22 5.19
CA LYS A 89 52.99 71.19 4.79
C LYS A 89 52.71 70.13 3.70
N GLU A 90 53.55 70.03 2.68
CA GLU A 90 53.36 69.06 1.59
C GLU A 90 53.49 67.61 2.09
N VAL A 91 54.42 67.34 3.00
CA VAL A 91 54.59 66.02 3.63
C VAL A 91 53.33 65.66 4.43
N VAL A 92 52.86 66.56 5.29
CA VAL A 92 51.66 66.35 6.10
C VAL A 92 50.39 66.21 5.24
N GLU A 93 50.29 66.95 4.13
CA GLU A 93 49.16 66.82 3.19
C GLU A 93 49.17 65.45 2.48
N LYS A 94 50.33 64.92 2.10
CA LYS A 94 50.46 63.57 1.55
C LYS A 94 50.06 62.51 2.57
N GLU A 95 50.56 62.62 3.80
CA GLU A 95 50.19 61.71 4.90
C GLU A 95 48.69 61.77 5.21
N ARG A 96 48.10 62.97 5.23
CA ARG A 96 46.66 63.15 5.40
C ARG A 96 45.88 62.44 4.28
N GLY A 97 46.32 62.57 3.03
CA GLY A 97 45.69 61.89 1.90
C GLY A 97 45.67 60.37 2.04
N VAL A 98 46.80 59.76 2.43
CA VAL A 98 46.88 58.31 2.68
C VAL A 98 45.94 57.88 3.82
N LEU A 99 45.92 58.64 4.92
CA LEU A 99 45.04 58.35 6.05
C LEU A 99 43.56 58.51 5.69
N GLU A 100 43.19 59.51 4.89
CA GLU A 100 41.83 59.68 4.38
C GLU A 100 41.40 58.51 3.48
N GLU A 101 42.29 58.00 2.64
CA GLU A 101 42.04 56.80 1.83
C GLU A 101 41.83 55.57 2.71
N ASP A 102 42.66 55.37 3.72
CA ASP A 102 42.54 54.24 4.63
C ASP A 102 41.26 54.32 5.48
N VAL A 103 40.89 55.52 5.93
CA VAL A 103 39.59 55.76 6.59
C VAL A 103 38.44 55.37 5.67
N LYS A 104 38.47 55.73 4.39
CA LYS A 104 37.44 55.32 3.42
C LYS A 104 37.40 53.79 3.25
N LYS A 105 38.56 53.12 3.18
CA LYS A 105 38.64 51.65 3.12
C LYS A 105 38.01 51.00 4.36
N PHE A 106 38.32 51.50 5.55
CA PHE A 106 37.72 50.98 6.79
C PHE A 106 36.21 51.20 6.84
N HIS A 107 35.71 52.36 6.44
CA HIS A 107 34.27 52.60 6.36
C HIS A 107 33.59 51.66 5.37
N ALA A 108 34.22 51.38 4.22
CA ALA A 108 33.69 50.42 3.25
C ALA A 108 33.60 48.99 3.83
N ILE A 109 34.67 48.54 4.51
CA ILE A 109 34.71 47.23 5.16
C ILE A 109 33.68 47.13 6.28
N ILE A 110 33.54 48.19 7.10
CA ILE A 110 32.53 48.25 8.17
C ILE A 110 31.12 48.17 7.58
N ALA A 111 30.85 48.88 6.48
CA ALA A 111 29.55 48.83 5.81
C ALA A 111 29.25 47.42 5.26
N GLU A 112 30.23 46.76 4.65
CA GLU A 112 30.09 45.38 4.16
C GLU A 112 29.78 44.40 5.31
N PHE A 113 30.56 44.44 6.40
CA PHE A 113 30.32 43.58 7.55
C PHE A 113 28.99 43.87 8.23
N SER A 114 28.60 45.14 8.35
CA SER A 114 27.30 45.52 8.92
C SER A 114 26.15 44.97 8.07
N GLY A 115 26.27 45.03 6.74
CA GLY A 115 25.30 44.43 5.83
C GLY A 115 25.24 42.91 5.94
N ARG A 116 26.39 42.25 6.07
CA ARG A 116 26.46 40.80 6.27
C ARG A 116 25.86 40.37 7.62
N ILE A 117 26.11 41.11 8.68
CA ILE A 117 25.53 40.86 10.02
C ILE A 117 24.01 40.95 9.92
N ALA A 118 23.47 42.04 9.37
CA ALA A 118 22.02 42.21 9.22
C ALA A 118 21.37 41.09 8.37
N SER A 119 22.05 40.65 7.31
CA SER A 119 21.59 39.52 6.49
C SER A 119 21.54 38.20 7.27
N VAL A 120 22.59 37.91 8.05
CA VAL A 120 22.65 36.69 8.88
C VAL A 120 21.64 36.75 10.03
N GLU A 121 21.46 37.90 10.68
CA GLU A 121 20.45 38.10 11.73
C GLU A 121 19.04 37.83 11.21
N LYS A 122 18.72 38.31 10.00
CA LYS A 122 17.43 38.03 9.37
C LYS A 122 17.22 36.52 9.11
N ILE A 123 18.23 35.84 8.60
CA ILE A 123 18.18 34.38 8.38
C ILE A 123 18.00 33.64 9.71
N LEU A 124 18.68 34.08 10.76
CA LEU A 124 18.55 33.50 12.09
C LEU A 124 17.13 33.64 12.63
N GLU A 125 16.54 34.83 12.53
CA GLU A 125 15.15 35.09 12.96
C GLU A 125 14.14 34.21 12.21
N GLU A 126 14.31 34.04 10.89
CA GLU A 126 13.48 33.13 10.08
C GLU A 126 13.63 31.67 10.53
N LYS A 127 14.86 31.24 10.86
CA LYS A 127 15.13 29.89 11.35
C LYS A 127 14.58 29.64 12.75
N GLU A 128 14.62 30.62 13.64
CA GLU A 128 14.01 30.53 14.97
C GLU A 128 12.49 30.38 14.87
N LYS A 129 11.83 31.12 13.97
CA LYS A 129 10.39 30.96 13.71
C LYS A 129 10.06 29.57 13.17
N GLU A 130 10.84 29.07 12.19
CA GLU A 130 10.67 27.71 11.65
C GLU A 130 10.87 26.63 12.73
N LEU A 131 11.87 26.83 13.60
CA LEU A 131 12.15 25.92 14.70
C LEU A 131 11.00 25.89 15.71
N GLY A 132 10.43 27.04 16.06
CA GLY A 132 9.25 27.12 16.93
C GLY A 132 8.12 26.23 16.41
N VAL A 133 7.69 26.45 15.17
CA VAL A 133 6.61 25.66 14.53
C VAL A 133 6.88 24.15 14.60
N LYS A 134 8.13 23.73 14.35
CA LYS A 134 8.52 22.32 14.43
C LYS A 134 8.49 21.77 15.87
N VAL A 135 8.84 22.57 16.86
CA VAL A 135 8.74 22.19 18.28
C VAL A 135 7.28 22.00 18.68
N GLU A 136 6.39 22.93 18.30
CA GLU A 136 4.95 22.79 18.58
C GLU A 136 4.35 21.55 17.90
N GLU A 137 4.69 21.29 16.65
CA GLU A 137 4.25 20.09 15.94
C GLU A 137 4.75 18.80 16.61
N ASN A 138 6.02 18.76 17.00
CA ASN A 138 6.59 17.61 17.66
C ASN A 138 5.91 17.34 19.02
N ASN A 139 5.60 18.41 19.78
CA ASN A 139 4.86 18.29 21.03
C ASN A 139 3.46 17.69 20.80
N ARG A 140 2.72 18.16 19.78
CA ARG A 140 1.42 17.59 19.41
C ARG A 140 1.52 16.11 19.05
N ILE A 141 2.53 15.73 18.25
CA ILE A 141 2.76 14.33 17.86
C ILE A 141 3.08 13.46 19.09
N CYS A 142 3.87 13.97 20.04
CA CYS A 142 4.17 13.27 21.28
C CYS A 142 2.90 13.05 22.12
N GLU A 143 2.04 14.07 22.24
CA GLU A 143 0.74 13.95 22.93
C GLU A 143 -0.17 12.92 22.26
N GLU A 144 -0.34 12.99 20.94
CA GLU A 144 -1.15 12.03 20.17
C GLU A 144 -0.62 10.59 20.31
N ASN A 145 0.70 10.40 20.30
CA ASN A 145 1.32 9.09 20.48
C ASN A 145 1.12 8.54 21.89
N GLU A 146 1.20 9.37 22.93
CA GLU A 146 0.91 8.95 24.30
C GLU A 146 -0.57 8.59 24.47
N GLU A 147 -1.49 9.32 23.84
CA GLU A 147 -2.90 8.95 23.82
C GLU A 147 -3.15 7.63 23.07
N LEU A 148 -2.52 7.44 21.91
CA LEU A 148 -2.58 6.19 21.15
C LEU A 148 -2.08 5.02 21.99
N LYS A 149 -0.94 5.20 22.66
CA LYS A 149 -0.37 4.20 23.55
C LYS A 149 -1.34 3.85 24.68
N LYS A 150 -1.93 4.84 25.35
CA LYS A 150 -2.98 4.59 26.37
C LYS A 150 -4.18 3.85 25.80
N ARG A 151 -4.65 4.19 24.59
CA ARG A 151 -5.75 3.46 23.94
C ARG A 151 -5.38 2.03 23.62
N VAL A 152 -4.16 1.78 23.13
CA VAL A 152 -3.66 0.44 22.86
C VAL A 152 -3.48 -0.36 24.15
N GLU A 153 -2.98 0.25 25.21
CA GLU A 153 -2.86 -0.39 26.52
C GLU A 153 -4.22 -0.70 27.15
N LEU A 154 -5.23 0.17 26.95
CA LEU A 154 -6.63 -0.10 27.33
C LEU A 154 -7.24 -1.20 26.46
N GLN A 155 -6.86 -1.27 25.19
CA GLN A 155 -7.08 -2.43 24.33
C GLN A 155 -6.10 -3.54 24.73
N THR A 156 -6.12 -3.95 26.00
CA THR A 156 -5.49 -5.21 26.38
C THR A 156 -6.12 -6.30 25.51
N PHE A 157 -5.36 -6.83 24.56
CA PHE A 157 -5.62 -8.16 24.02
C PHE A 157 -5.61 -9.08 25.22
N ASN A 158 -6.79 -9.33 25.77
CA ASN A 158 -6.98 -10.13 26.95
C ASN A 158 -6.51 -11.52 26.53
N ALA A 159 -5.29 -11.91 26.91
CA ALA A 159 -4.73 -13.21 26.53
C ALA A 159 -5.76 -14.32 26.79
N ARG A 160 -6.49 -14.19 27.91
CA ARG A 160 -7.62 -15.05 28.27
C ARG A 160 -8.68 -15.20 27.17
N ASP A 161 -9.04 -14.13 26.48
CA ASP A 161 -10.00 -14.15 25.37
C ASP A 161 -9.40 -14.83 24.13
N ALA A 162 -8.10 -14.64 23.87
CA ALA A 162 -7.40 -15.36 22.81
C ALA A 162 -7.32 -16.87 23.10
N GLU A 163 -6.97 -17.24 24.33
CA GLU A 163 -6.99 -18.65 24.74
C GLU A 163 -8.41 -19.23 24.76
N ARG A 164 -9.43 -18.41 25.07
CA ARG A 164 -10.83 -18.81 24.96
C ARG A 164 -11.20 -19.11 23.51
N MET A 165 -10.93 -18.18 22.60
CA MET A 165 -11.19 -18.37 21.16
C MET A 165 -10.44 -19.59 20.61
N LYS A 166 -9.19 -19.82 21.06
CA LYS A 166 -8.42 -21.00 20.67
C LYS A 166 -9.09 -22.31 21.12
N ARG A 167 -9.60 -22.37 22.35
CA ARG A 167 -10.32 -23.56 22.84
C ARG A 167 -11.65 -23.77 22.11
N GLU A 168 -12.38 -22.71 21.82
CA GLU A 168 -13.63 -22.76 21.05
C GLU A 168 -13.37 -23.25 19.62
N LEU A 169 -12.31 -22.76 18.97
CA LEU A 169 -11.90 -23.23 17.65
C LEU A 169 -11.56 -24.73 17.65
N GLN A 170 -10.76 -25.18 18.62
CA GLN A 170 -10.42 -26.60 18.77
C GLN A 170 -11.64 -27.49 19.07
N ALA A 171 -12.69 -26.94 19.68
CA ALA A 171 -13.93 -27.68 19.88
C ALA A 171 -14.69 -27.85 18.56
N VAL A 172 -14.82 -26.77 17.79
CA VAL A 172 -15.46 -26.82 16.47
C VAL A 172 -14.71 -27.76 15.52
N GLU A 173 -13.37 -27.73 15.52
CA GLU A 173 -12.56 -28.64 14.72
C GLU A 173 -12.85 -30.12 15.05
N ARG A 174 -12.96 -30.47 16.34
CA ARG A 174 -13.33 -31.83 16.77
C ARG A 174 -14.72 -32.21 16.29
N ASP A 175 -15.70 -31.33 16.49
CA ASP A 175 -17.09 -31.59 16.08
C ASP A 175 -17.20 -31.79 14.56
N ILE A 176 -16.42 -31.05 13.76
CA ILE A 176 -16.32 -31.24 12.31
C ILE A 176 -15.78 -32.64 12.00
N THR A 177 -14.67 -33.05 12.63
CA THR A 177 -14.09 -34.38 12.36
C THR A 177 -15.05 -35.52 12.74
N GLU A 178 -15.78 -35.38 13.85
CA GLU A 178 -16.78 -36.37 14.27
C GLU A 178 -17.95 -36.44 13.27
N ALA A 179 -18.43 -35.28 12.79
CA ALA A 179 -19.48 -35.22 11.78
C ALA A 179 -19.03 -35.82 10.44
N GLU A 180 -17.78 -35.62 10.03
CA GLU A 180 -17.22 -36.23 8.82
C GLU A 180 -17.12 -37.75 8.93
N VAL A 181 -16.68 -38.28 10.08
CA VAL A 181 -16.66 -39.73 10.33
C VAL A 181 -18.08 -40.31 10.29
N ALA A 182 -19.04 -39.63 10.94
CA ALA A 182 -20.44 -40.04 10.91
C ALA A 182 -21.01 -40.04 9.48
N ARG A 183 -20.72 -39.00 8.69
CA ARG A 183 -21.11 -38.93 7.27
C ARG A 183 -20.56 -40.10 6.47
N ASN A 184 -19.26 -40.37 6.58
CA ASN A 184 -18.62 -41.48 5.86
C ASN A 184 -19.26 -42.83 6.23
N GLY A 185 -19.60 -43.04 7.51
CA GLY A 185 -20.31 -44.24 7.95
C GLY A 185 -21.74 -44.35 7.41
N TRP A 186 -22.42 -43.25 7.13
CA TRP A 186 -23.72 -43.25 6.45
C TRP A 186 -23.60 -43.47 4.95
N GLU A 187 -22.56 -42.92 4.31
CA GLU A 187 -22.26 -43.15 2.90
C GLU A 187 -21.96 -44.63 2.63
N GLU A 188 -21.17 -45.28 3.47
CA GLU A 188 -20.88 -46.72 3.36
C GLU A 188 -22.17 -47.55 3.46
N LYS A 189 -23.01 -47.29 4.46
CA LYS A 189 -24.32 -47.96 4.60
C LYS A 189 -25.24 -47.73 3.39
N SER A 190 -25.23 -46.51 2.84
CA SER A 190 -26.01 -46.20 1.63
C SER A 190 -25.51 -47.02 0.44
N TRP A 191 -24.20 -47.14 0.30
CA TRP A 191 -23.57 -47.90 -0.79
C TRP A 191 -23.84 -49.41 -0.69
N ASP A 192 -23.81 -49.96 0.52
CA ASP A 192 -24.18 -51.37 0.79
C ASP A 192 -25.66 -51.64 0.46
N LEU A 193 -26.55 -50.71 0.84
CA LEU A 193 -27.98 -50.80 0.52
C LEU A 193 -28.22 -50.72 -1.00
N ASP A 194 -27.60 -49.77 -1.69
CA ASP A 194 -27.70 -49.63 -3.15
C ASP A 194 -27.19 -50.89 -3.86
N THR A 195 -26.08 -51.47 -3.38
CA THR A 195 -25.55 -52.74 -3.89
C THR A 195 -26.53 -53.88 -3.68
N THR A 196 -27.14 -53.96 -2.49
CA THR A 196 -28.15 -54.98 -2.16
C THR A 196 -29.41 -54.84 -3.01
N ILE A 197 -29.92 -53.62 -3.17
CA ILE A 197 -31.07 -53.30 -4.03
C ILE A 197 -30.76 -53.68 -5.47
N GLY A 198 -29.56 -53.35 -5.97
CA GLY A 198 -29.12 -53.72 -7.31
C GLY A 198 -29.10 -55.23 -7.53
N HIS A 199 -28.63 -56.01 -6.55
CA HIS A 199 -28.67 -57.47 -6.61
C HIS A 199 -30.10 -58.01 -6.64
N LYS A 200 -30.96 -57.53 -5.72
CA LYS A 200 -32.36 -57.95 -5.61
C LYS A 200 -33.18 -57.58 -6.86
N PHE A 201 -32.89 -56.43 -7.46
CA PHE A 201 -33.55 -56.02 -8.70
C PHE A 201 -33.17 -56.95 -9.88
N LYS A 202 -31.91 -57.38 -9.98
CA LYS A 202 -31.49 -58.37 -10.99
C LYS A 202 -32.14 -59.73 -10.77
N GLU A 203 -32.25 -60.19 -9.52
CA GLU A 203 -33.01 -61.42 -9.20
C GLU A 203 -34.48 -61.28 -9.64
N LEU A 204 -35.10 -60.13 -9.37
CA LEU A 204 -36.48 -59.86 -9.76
C LEU A 204 -36.65 -59.81 -11.29
N GLU A 205 -35.67 -59.25 -12.01
CA GLU A 205 -35.65 -59.24 -13.47
C GLU A 205 -35.62 -60.64 -14.05
N ALA A 206 -34.77 -61.52 -13.51
CA ALA A 206 -34.72 -62.92 -13.91
C ALA A 206 -36.06 -63.63 -13.66
N LEU A 207 -36.65 -63.48 -12.46
CA LEU A 207 -37.95 -64.05 -12.13
C LEU A 207 -39.09 -63.51 -13.00
N SER A 208 -39.10 -62.20 -13.28
CA SER A 208 -40.07 -61.57 -14.17
C SER A 208 -39.97 -62.14 -15.59
N ILE A 209 -38.75 -62.34 -16.11
CA ILE A 209 -38.52 -62.98 -17.40
C ILE A 209 -39.04 -64.42 -17.38
N GLU A 210 -38.72 -65.21 -16.35
CA GLU A 210 -39.19 -66.58 -16.19
C GLU A 210 -40.72 -66.67 -16.11
N CYS A 211 -41.36 -65.84 -15.27
CA CYS A 211 -42.82 -65.77 -15.17
C CYS A 211 -43.45 -65.36 -16.50
N ASN A 212 -42.93 -64.33 -17.15
CA ASN A 212 -43.42 -63.88 -18.46
C ASN A 212 -43.18 -64.93 -19.56
N GLN A 213 -42.12 -65.73 -19.45
CA GLN A 213 -41.87 -66.86 -20.35
C GLN A 213 -42.82 -68.02 -20.05
N ALA A 214 -43.07 -68.38 -18.79
CA ALA A 214 -44.03 -69.41 -18.39
C ALA A 214 -45.45 -69.04 -18.85
N LEU A 215 -45.88 -67.80 -18.63
CA LEU A 215 -47.14 -67.26 -19.16
C LEU A 215 -47.23 -67.35 -20.69
N ARG A 216 -46.09 -67.36 -21.39
CA ARG A 216 -46.03 -67.55 -22.85
C ARG A 216 -45.87 -69.03 -23.27
N SER A 217 -45.15 -69.84 -22.51
CA SER A 217 -44.71 -71.21 -22.87
C SER A 217 -45.64 -72.30 -22.37
N GLU A 218 -46.40 -72.04 -21.30
CA GLU A 218 -47.50 -72.88 -20.82
C GLU A 218 -48.70 -72.85 -21.80
N HIS A 219 -48.48 -72.40 -23.05
CA HIS A 219 -49.44 -72.54 -24.13
C HIS A 219 -48.85 -72.84 -25.51
N ALA A 220 -49.37 -73.92 -26.10
CA ALA A 220 -49.58 -74.08 -27.53
C ALA A 220 -50.18 -72.77 -28.13
N LEU A 221 -49.35 -72.03 -28.86
CA LEU A 221 -49.36 -70.57 -28.82
C LEU A 221 -50.37 -69.87 -29.75
N GLU A 222 -51.07 -70.58 -30.63
CA GLU A 222 -52.09 -69.94 -31.48
C GLU A 222 -53.52 -70.05 -30.92
N ALA A 223 -53.80 -71.04 -30.07
CA ALA A 223 -55.16 -71.31 -29.57
C ALA A 223 -55.51 -70.49 -28.31
N TRP A 224 -54.51 -70.18 -27.48
CA TRP A 224 -54.71 -69.49 -26.20
C TRP A 224 -54.88 -67.99 -26.34
N LEU A 225 -54.00 -67.37 -27.13
CA LEU A 225 -54.02 -65.92 -27.43
C LEU A 225 -55.33 -65.50 -28.08
N LYS A 226 -55.91 -66.34 -28.96
CA LYS A 226 -57.20 -66.09 -29.61
C LYS A 226 -58.40 -66.22 -28.66
N ARG A 227 -58.32 -67.09 -27.65
CA ARG A 227 -59.41 -67.24 -26.66
C ARG A 227 -59.42 -66.11 -25.63
N LEU A 228 -58.27 -65.55 -25.29
CA LEU A 228 -58.17 -64.64 -24.16
C LEU A 228 -58.46 -63.16 -24.46
N LYS A 229 -58.35 -62.65 -25.70
CA LYS A 229 -58.43 -61.18 -25.96
C LYS A 229 -57.59 -60.33 -24.97
N LEU A 230 -56.58 -60.91 -24.33
CA LEU A 230 -55.74 -60.22 -23.37
C LEU A 230 -54.65 -59.51 -24.17
N GLY A 231 -54.77 -58.19 -24.27
CA GLY A 231 -53.63 -57.35 -24.67
C GLY A 231 -52.51 -57.44 -23.64
N ASN A 232 -51.39 -56.76 -23.90
CA ASN A 232 -50.15 -56.75 -23.13
C ASN A 232 -50.25 -56.38 -21.62
N GLY A 233 -51.44 -56.29 -21.03
CA GLY A 233 -51.70 -55.80 -19.67
C GLY A 233 -51.51 -56.80 -18.53
N LEU A 234 -51.08 -58.05 -18.78
CA LEU A 234 -50.78 -59.04 -17.73
C LEU A 234 -49.28 -59.39 -17.59
N GLN A 235 -48.42 -58.67 -18.32
CA GLN A 235 -46.98 -58.91 -18.30
C GLN A 235 -46.32 -58.11 -17.17
N TYR A 236 -45.39 -58.73 -16.43
CA TYR A 236 -44.53 -57.98 -15.52
C TYR A 236 -43.57 -57.09 -16.32
N VAL A 237 -43.58 -55.78 -16.05
CA VAL A 237 -42.70 -54.79 -16.67
C VAL A 237 -42.02 -54.01 -15.55
N LEU A 238 -40.79 -54.39 -15.22
CA LEU A 238 -40.15 -53.85 -14.03
C LEU A 238 -39.78 -52.37 -14.18
N ASN A 239 -39.97 -51.61 -13.12
CA ASN A 239 -39.55 -50.21 -13.00
C ASN A 239 -38.66 -50.03 -11.76
N ALA A 240 -37.36 -49.81 -12.00
CA ALA A 240 -36.38 -49.60 -10.94
C ALA A 240 -36.61 -48.34 -10.09
N LYS A 241 -37.45 -47.40 -10.57
CA LYS A 241 -37.78 -46.16 -9.85
C LYS A 241 -39.13 -46.24 -9.12
N GLY A 242 -39.79 -47.39 -9.13
CA GLY A 242 -41.05 -47.57 -8.42
C GLY A 242 -40.86 -47.42 -6.91
N SER A 243 -41.77 -46.70 -6.25
CA SER A 243 -41.78 -46.52 -4.80
C SER A 243 -42.74 -47.49 -4.09
N SER A 244 -43.58 -48.21 -4.86
CA SER A 244 -44.48 -49.26 -4.36
C SER A 244 -44.27 -50.58 -5.12
N PRO A 245 -44.63 -51.75 -4.54
CA PRO A 245 -44.51 -53.04 -5.22
C PRO A 245 -45.20 -53.09 -6.58
N ALA A 246 -46.40 -52.52 -6.71
CA ALA A 246 -47.14 -52.46 -7.96
C ALA A 246 -46.42 -51.60 -9.02
N GLU A 247 -45.81 -50.49 -8.62
CA GLU A 247 -44.99 -49.66 -9.50
C GLU A 247 -43.71 -50.38 -9.92
N VAL A 248 -43.04 -51.07 -9.01
CA VAL A 248 -41.81 -51.83 -9.30
C VAL A 248 -42.08 -53.00 -10.23
N LEU A 249 -43.20 -53.70 -10.07
CA LEU A 249 -43.59 -54.84 -10.90
C LEU A 249 -44.25 -54.45 -12.23
N GLY A 250 -44.71 -53.20 -12.35
CA GLY A 250 -45.44 -52.68 -13.51
C GLY A 250 -46.89 -53.17 -13.63
N ILE A 251 -47.33 -54.02 -12.69
CA ILE A 251 -48.67 -54.58 -12.60
C ILE A 251 -48.97 -54.90 -11.13
N ASP A 252 -50.20 -54.65 -10.70
CA ASP A 252 -50.60 -55.06 -9.36
C ASP A 252 -51.03 -56.52 -9.32
N TYR A 253 -50.34 -57.31 -8.50
CA TYR A 253 -50.61 -58.74 -8.38
C TYR A 253 -52.01 -58.99 -7.80
N GLU A 254 -52.38 -58.29 -6.73
CA GLU A 254 -53.62 -58.56 -5.99
C GLU A 254 -54.87 -58.04 -6.71
N SER A 255 -54.84 -56.84 -7.30
CA SER A 255 -56.01 -56.26 -7.96
C SER A 255 -56.16 -56.65 -9.42
N THR A 256 -55.08 -57.06 -10.10
CA THR A 256 -55.08 -57.21 -11.56
C THR A 256 -54.75 -58.64 -11.99
N LEU A 257 -53.57 -59.16 -11.60
CA LEU A 257 -53.12 -60.45 -12.12
C LEU A 257 -53.87 -61.63 -11.51
N LYS A 258 -54.00 -61.67 -10.18
CA LYS A 258 -54.64 -62.77 -9.45
C LYS A 258 -56.14 -62.91 -9.80
N PRO A 259 -56.97 -61.84 -9.80
CA PRO A 259 -58.36 -61.96 -10.21
C PRO A 259 -58.53 -62.42 -11.67
N ALA A 260 -57.62 -62.01 -12.57
CA ALA A 260 -57.65 -62.47 -13.96
C ALA A 260 -57.33 -63.97 -14.09
N LEU A 261 -56.38 -64.48 -13.31
CA LEU A 261 -56.05 -65.91 -13.26
C LEU A 261 -57.17 -66.73 -12.62
N ASP A 262 -57.76 -66.25 -11.52
CA ASP A 262 -58.87 -66.92 -10.83
C ASP A 262 -60.11 -67.02 -11.74
N SER A 263 -60.47 -65.92 -12.40
CA SER A 263 -61.57 -65.90 -13.39
C SER A 263 -61.34 -66.91 -14.52
N PHE A 264 -60.10 -67.07 -14.96
CA PHE A 264 -59.75 -68.01 -16.02
C PHE A 264 -59.83 -69.47 -15.55
N ALA A 265 -59.36 -69.76 -14.34
CA ALA A 265 -59.48 -71.09 -13.73
C ALA A 265 -60.95 -71.49 -13.59
N ASP A 266 -61.80 -70.56 -13.16
CA ASP A 266 -63.25 -70.77 -13.05
C ASP A 266 -63.90 -71.03 -14.43
N ASP A 267 -63.50 -70.29 -15.46
CA ASP A 267 -63.97 -70.50 -16.83
C ASP A 267 -63.57 -71.88 -17.39
N ILE A 268 -62.34 -72.33 -17.12
CA ILE A 268 -61.89 -73.69 -17.48
C ILE A 268 -62.73 -74.74 -16.76
N ASN A 269 -62.93 -74.58 -15.44
CA ASN A 269 -63.71 -75.52 -14.64
C ASN A 269 -65.14 -75.60 -15.13
N LYS A 270 -65.79 -74.45 -15.37
CA LYS A 270 -67.14 -74.37 -15.91
C LYS A 270 -67.26 -75.01 -17.29
N SER A 271 -66.30 -74.73 -18.18
CA SER A 271 -66.23 -75.33 -19.53
C SER A 271 -66.05 -76.85 -19.46
N SER A 272 -65.19 -77.33 -18.58
CA SER A 272 -64.90 -78.75 -18.38
C SER A 272 -66.09 -79.50 -17.76
N MET A 273 -66.75 -78.89 -16.78
CA MET A 273 -67.98 -79.40 -16.18
C MET A 273 -69.12 -79.49 -17.20
N SER A 274 -69.31 -78.44 -18.00
CA SER A 274 -70.32 -78.45 -19.08
C SER A 274 -70.07 -79.59 -20.08
N LYS A 275 -68.82 -79.82 -20.47
CA LYS A 275 -68.47 -80.96 -21.33
C LYS A 275 -68.67 -82.32 -20.66
N LEU A 276 -68.39 -82.42 -19.36
CA LEU A 276 -68.62 -83.64 -18.59
C LEU A 276 -70.12 -83.96 -18.50
N GLU A 277 -70.96 -82.96 -18.25
CA GLU A 277 -72.43 -83.08 -18.26
C GLU A 277 -72.93 -83.52 -19.64
N GLU A 278 -72.38 -82.96 -20.71
CA GLU A 278 -72.68 -83.38 -22.09
C GLU A 278 -72.30 -84.85 -22.33
N LEU A 279 -71.11 -85.29 -21.87
CA LEU A 279 -70.68 -86.69 -21.96
C LEU A 279 -71.59 -87.64 -21.18
N ILE A 280 -72.01 -87.25 -19.98
CA ILE A 280 -72.95 -88.04 -19.17
C ILE A 280 -74.30 -88.18 -19.89
N SER A 281 -74.80 -87.09 -20.47
CA SER A 281 -76.05 -87.10 -21.26
C SER A 281 -75.94 -88.04 -22.47
N LEU A 282 -74.84 -87.96 -23.22
CA LEU A 282 -74.59 -88.84 -24.37
C LEU A 282 -74.46 -90.31 -23.94
N GLN A 283 -73.84 -90.59 -22.80
CA GLN A 283 -73.74 -91.94 -22.26
C GLN A 283 -75.10 -92.49 -21.85
N GLN A 284 -75.94 -91.68 -21.19
CA GLN A 284 -77.30 -92.08 -20.82
C GLN A 284 -78.15 -92.37 -22.06
N GLN A 285 -78.05 -91.53 -23.09
CA GLN A 285 -78.72 -91.74 -24.37
C GLN A 285 -78.22 -93.02 -25.05
N SER A 286 -76.92 -93.31 -24.98
CA SER A 286 -76.32 -94.55 -25.50
C SER A 286 -76.88 -95.79 -24.81
N VAL A 287 -76.99 -95.79 -23.47
CA VAL A 287 -77.58 -96.89 -22.69
C VAL A 287 -79.06 -97.09 -23.04
N GLU A 288 -79.83 -96.00 -23.14
CA GLU A 288 -81.24 -96.07 -23.53
C GLU A 288 -81.40 -96.62 -24.97
N ASN A 289 -80.53 -96.20 -25.88
CA ASN A 289 -80.48 -96.72 -27.25
C ASN A 289 -80.12 -98.21 -27.28
N ALA A 290 -79.15 -98.65 -26.47
CA ALA A 290 -78.78 -100.07 -26.34
C ALA A 290 -79.95 -100.91 -25.80
N ALA A 291 -80.66 -100.42 -24.77
CA ALA A 291 -81.87 -101.07 -24.24
C ALA A 291 -82.98 -101.17 -25.29
N LYS A 292 -83.21 -100.11 -26.08
CA LYS A 292 -84.14 -100.13 -27.22
C LYS A 292 -83.74 -101.14 -28.29
N ILE A 293 -82.44 -101.27 -28.60
CA ILE A 293 -81.93 -102.28 -29.54
C ILE A 293 -82.17 -103.68 -28.99
N GLU A 294 -81.90 -103.92 -27.71
CA GLU A 294 -82.08 -105.24 -27.10
C GLU A 294 -83.55 -105.66 -27.02
N ALA A 295 -84.45 -104.73 -26.68
CA ALA A 295 -85.89 -104.97 -26.73
C ALA A 295 -86.36 -105.35 -28.15
N LYS A 296 -85.81 -104.68 -29.19
CA LYS A 296 -86.09 -105.04 -30.59
C LYS A 296 -85.52 -106.41 -30.95
N ARG A 297 -84.32 -106.77 -30.50
CA ARG A 297 -83.73 -108.10 -30.70
C ARG A 297 -84.59 -109.19 -30.06
N ASN A 298 -85.00 -109.02 -28.81
CA ASN A 298 -85.88 -109.97 -28.12
C ASN A 298 -87.22 -110.15 -28.86
N ARG A 299 -87.80 -109.05 -29.37
CA ARG A 299 -89.02 -109.11 -30.18
C ARG A 299 -88.79 -109.84 -31.52
N LEU A 300 -87.65 -109.62 -32.17
CA LEU A 300 -87.28 -110.35 -33.39
C LEU A 300 -87.07 -111.85 -33.12
N ALA A 301 -86.39 -112.21 -32.03
CA ALA A 301 -86.18 -113.60 -31.63
C ALA A 301 -87.51 -114.31 -31.31
N ALA A 302 -88.45 -113.63 -30.64
CA ALA A 302 -89.79 -114.15 -30.40
C ALA A 302 -90.58 -114.37 -31.71
N LEU A 303 -90.48 -113.44 -32.65
CA LEU A 303 -91.08 -113.58 -33.99
C LEU A 303 -90.43 -114.70 -34.80
N GLN A 304 -89.10 -114.86 -34.73
CA GLN A 304 -88.39 -115.98 -35.35
C GLN A 304 -88.82 -117.31 -34.76
N SER A 305 -88.92 -117.44 -33.43
CA SER A 305 -89.42 -118.65 -32.78
C SER A 305 -90.87 -118.97 -33.19
N SER A 306 -91.75 -117.96 -33.30
CA SER A 306 -93.12 -118.16 -33.81
C SER A 306 -93.15 -118.57 -35.29
N SER A 307 -92.24 -118.04 -36.11
CA SER A 307 -92.08 -118.42 -37.50
C SER A 307 -91.56 -119.84 -37.63
N ASP A 308 -90.56 -120.23 -36.84
CA ASP A 308 -89.99 -121.57 -36.81
C ASP A 308 -91.00 -122.60 -36.29
N GLU A 309 -91.83 -122.27 -35.31
CA GLU A 309 -92.98 -123.11 -34.91
C GLU A 309 -94.01 -123.24 -36.04
N GLY A 310 -94.27 -122.18 -36.78
CA GLY A 310 -95.13 -122.19 -37.97
C GLY A 310 -94.57 -123.08 -39.08
N VAL A 311 -93.28 -122.97 -39.36
CA VAL A 311 -92.56 -123.82 -40.32
C VAL A 311 -92.53 -125.27 -39.84
N ASN A 312 -92.25 -125.55 -38.56
CA ASN A 312 -92.26 -126.90 -38.01
C ASN A 312 -93.67 -127.53 -38.04
N ARG A 313 -94.73 -126.74 -37.78
CA ARG A 313 -96.12 -127.20 -37.95
C ARG A 313 -96.42 -127.49 -39.41
N SER A 314 -95.97 -126.63 -40.33
CA SER A 314 -96.15 -126.83 -41.77
C SER A 314 -95.36 -128.05 -42.29
N SER A 315 -94.13 -128.28 -41.81
CA SER A 315 -93.31 -129.46 -42.11
C SER A 315 -93.86 -130.74 -41.49
N ARG A 316 -94.49 -130.68 -40.30
CA ARG A 316 -95.22 -131.82 -39.70
C ARG A 316 -96.49 -132.18 -40.48
N ILE A 317 -97.20 -131.20 -41.02
CA ILE A 317 -98.32 -131.45 -41.92
C ILE A 317 -97.83 -132.06 -43.24
N PHE A 318 -96.69 -131.57 -43.76
CA PHE A 318 -96.09 -132.10 -45.00
C PHE A 318 -95.58 -133.54 -44.85
N THR A 319 -95.07 -133.91 -43.67
CA THR A 319 -94.60 -135.29 -43.35
C THR A 319 -95.72 -136.25 -42.95
N LEU A 320 -96.91 -135.75 -42.58
CA LEU A 320 -98.13 -136.56 -42.42
C LEU A 320 -98.86 -136.81 -43.75
N PHE A 321 -98.43 -136.16 -44.85
CA PHE A 321 -99.01 -136.26 -46.19
C PHE A 321 -98.06 -136.88 -47.24
N SER A 322 -96.93 -137.47 -46.84
CA SER A 322 -96.05 -138.31 -47.67
C SER A 322 -95.91 -139.70 -47.05
#